data_AF-A0A7X6MDI4-F1
#
_entry.id   AF-A0A7X6MDI4-F1
#
_cell.length_a   1.000
_cell.length_b   1.000
_cell.length_c   1.000
_cell.angle_alpha   90.00
_cell.angle_beta   90.00
_cell.angle_gamma   90.00
#
_symmetry.space_group_name_H-M   'P 1'
#
loop_
_entity.id
_entity.type
_entity.pdbx_description
1 polymer ?
#
loop_
_entity_poly.entity_id
_entity_poly.type
_entity_poly.pdbx_seq_one_letter_code
_entity_poly.pdbx_strand_id
1 'polypeptide(L)'
;MPVYNVDSDKTEETSSSLIQEFNEFTERLEGIKSKVDGLISDGYSTPAAEKHFRPFFEEFNTGFEGVNKGLEGIGKYIKTVGETFSETDDKLGEGLRG
;
A
#
# COMPACT_ATOMS: atom_id res chain seq x y z
N MET A 1 -32.14 15.23 3.28
CA MET A 1 -30.69 14.94 3.42
C MET A 1 -30.53 13.43 3.31
N PRO A 2 -29.55 12.90 2.56
CA PRO A 2 -29.33 11.46 2.53
C PRO A 2 -28.96 11.01 3.94
N VAL A 3 -29.67 10.01 4.46
CA VAL A 3 -29.31 9.36 5.73
C VAL A 3 -28.13 8.47 5.39
N TYR A 4 -26.92 9.00 5.56
CA TYR A 4 -25.70 8.21 5.51
C TYR A 4 -25.72 7.30 6.73
N ASN A 5 -26.25 6.09 6.58
CA ASN A 5 -26.06 5.02 7.54
C ASN A 5 -24.64 4.50 7.33
N VAL A 6 -23.65 5.26 7.79
CA VAL A 6 -22.25 4.83 7.75
C VAL A 6 -22.13 3.77 8.81
N ASP A 7 -21.97 2.53 8.36
CA ASP A 7 -21.57 1.42 9.20
C ASP A 7 -20.08 1.64 9.55
N SER A 8 -19.85 2.39 10.63
CA SER A 8 -18.53 2.78 11.13
C SER A 8 -17.68 1.55 11.39
N ASP A 9 -18.27 0.51 12.00
CA ASP A 9 -17.64 -0.77 12.31
C ASP A 9 -17.14 -1.45 11.03
N LYS A 10 -17.99 -1.53 10.00
CA LYS A 10 -17.61 -2.11 8.70
C LYS A 10 -16.56 -1.28 7.98
N THR A 11 -16.58 0.04 8.15
CA THR A 11 -15.60 0.95 7.54
C THR A 11 -14.23 0.80 8.19
N GLU A 12 -14.17 0.67 9.52
CA GLU A 12 -12.95 0.40 10.28
C GLU A 12 -12.38 -1.00 9.97
N GLU A 13 -13.23 -2.02 9.92
CA GLU A 13 -12.86 -3.39 9.56
C GLU A 13 -12.26 -3.44 8.15
N THR A 14 -12.95 -2.85 7.17
CA THR A 14 -12.48 -2.80 5.78
C THR A 14 -11.16 -2.04 5.68
N SER A 15 -11.03 -0.91 6.39
CA SER A 15 -9.79 -0.12 6.40
C SER A 15 -8.62 -0.90 6.97
N SER A 16 -8.86 -1.64 8.07
CA SER A 16 -7.85 -2.48 8.71
C SER A 16 -7.42 -3.66 7.82
N SER A 17 -8.38 -4.33 7.17
CA SER A 17 -8.09 -5.40 6.20
C SER A 17 -7.26 -4.89 5.03
N LEU A 18 -7.64 -3.73 4.48
CA LEU A 18 -6.89 -3.12 3.38
C LEU A 18 -5.46 -2.76 3.78
N ILE A 19 -5.24 -2.23 4.99
CA ILE A 19 -3.88 -1.95 5.50
C ILE A 19 -3.07 -3.24 5.63
N GLN A 20 -3.68 -4.33 6.10
CA GLN A 20 -2.99 -5.61 6.23
C GLN A 20 -2.60 -6.19 4.86
N GLU A 21 -3.55 -6.33 3.95
CA GLU A 21 -3.32 -6.84 2.58
C GLU A 21 -2.24 -6.04 1.85
N PHE A 22 -2.25 -4.73 2.09
CA PHE A 22 -1.27 -3.81 1.56
C PHE A 22 0.15 -4.06 2.07
N ASN A 23 0.32 -4.28 3.38
CA ASN A 23 1.62 -4.59 3.95
C ASN A 23 2.16 -5.90 3.38
N GLU A 24 1.30 -6.93 3.29
CA GLU A 24 1.67 -8.21 2.68
C GLU A 24 2.08 -8.08 1.21
N PHE A 25 1.38 -7.21 0.45
CA PHE A 25 1.73 -6.94 -0.94
C PHE A 25 3.08 -6.24 -1.07
N THR A 26 3.36 -5.27 -0.20
CA THR A 26 4.65 -4.55 -0.16
C THR A 26 5.80 -5.49 0.16
N GLU A 27 5.65 -6.35 1.17
CA GLU A 27 6.67 -7.36 1.53
C GLU A 27 6.95 -8.33 0.36
N ARG A 28 5.89 -8.80 -0.32
CA ARG A 28 6.03 -9.69 -1.49
C ARG A 28 6.78 -9.00 -2.62
N LEU A 29 6.44 -7.75 -2.88
CA LEU A 29 7.11 -6.92 -3.88
C LEU A 29 8.60 -6.76 -3.53
N GLU A 30 8.94 -6.38 -2.31
CA GLU A 30 10.34 -6.26 -1.87
C GLU A 30 11.11 -7.58 -2.02
N GLY A 31 10.45 -8.70 -1.71
CA GLY A 31 11.01 -10.04 -1.93
C GLY A 31 11.29 -10.35 -3.41
N ILE A 32 10.43 -9.90 -4.33
CA ILE A 32 10.68 -10.02 -5.77
C ILE A 32 11.89 -9.17 -6.16
N LYS A 33 11.94 -7.90 -5.73
CA LYS A 33 13.08 -7.02 -6.00
C LYS A 33 14.39 -7.64 -5.52
N SER A 34 14.43 -8.13 -4.29
CA SER A 34 15.62 -8.75 -3.70
C SER A 34 16.12 -9.96 -4.51
N LYS A 35 15.21 -10.80 -5.02
CA LYS A 35 15.58 -11.93 -5.90
C LYS A 35 16.17 -11.47 -7.23
N VAL A 36 15.64 -10.40 -7.81
CA VAL A 36 16.17 -9.86 -9.07
C VAL A 36 17.53 -9.20 -8.84
N ASP A 37 17.70 -8.44 -7.76
CA ASP A 37 18.99 -7.88 -7.34
C ASP A 37 20.02 -9.01 -7.13
N GLY A 38 19.61 -10.10 -6.47
CA GLY A 38 20.44 -11.28 -6.22
C GLY A 38 20.89 -11.99 -7.50
N LEU A 39 20.01 -12.16 -8.49
CA LEU A 39 20.37 -12.75 -9.79
C LEU A 39 21.49 -11.96 -10.50
N ILE A 40 21.49 -10.63 -10.39
CA ILE A 40 22.54 -9.79 -10.96
C ILE A 40 23.85 -9.96 -10.19
N SER A 41 23.76 -9.98 -8.85
CA SER A 41 24.92 -10.12 -7.97
C SER A 41 25.59 -11.51 -8.07
N ASP A 42 24.80 -12.58 -8.25
CA ASP A 42 25.27 -13.97 -8.25
C ASP A 42 25.88 -14.42 -9.59
N GLY A 43 26.00 -13.51 -10.57
CA GLY A 43 26.80 -13.78 -11.78
C GLY A 43 26.00 -14.00 -13.06
N TYR A 44 24.76 -13.51 -13.16
CA TYR A 44 24.08 -13.32 -14.45
C TYR A 44 24.70 -12.15 -15.26
N SER A 45 26.03 -12.03 -15.23
CA SER A 45 26.84 -10.91 -15.69
C SER A 45 27.69 -11.29 -16.90
N THR A 46 27.10 -12.03 -17.84
CA THR A 46 27.70 -12.03 -19.19
C THR A 46 27.43 -10.67 -19.83
N PRO A 47 28.38 -10.09 -20.60
CA PRO A 47 28.22 -8.75 -21.19
C PRO A 47 26.96 -8.60 -22.05
N ALA A 48 26.51 -9.68 -22.69
CA ALA A 48 25.27 -9.71 -23.45
C ALA A 48 24.03 -9.73 -22.55
N ALA A 49 24.02 -10.56 -21.49
CA ALA A 49 22.91 -10.61 -20.54
C ALA A 49 22.77 -9.27 -19.83
N GLU A 50 23.85 -8.65 -19.37
CA GLU A 50 23.79 -7.34 -18.71
C GLU A 50 23.24 -6.26 -19.65
N LYS A 51 23.69 -6.21 -20.91
CA LYS A 51 23.22 -5.23 -21.89
C LYS A 51 21.72 -5.35 -22.19
N HIS A 52 21.18 -6.57 -22.22
CA HIS A 52 19.78 -6.81 -22.55
C HIS A 52 18.86 -6.83 -21.33
N PHE A 53 19.36 -7.22 -20.17
CA PHE A 53 18.58 -7.39 -18.94
C PHE A 53 18.53 -6.12 -18.08
N ARG A 54 19.57 -5.28 -18.13
CA ARG A 54 19.63 -4.00 -17.39
C ARG A 54 18.44 -3.06 -17.66
N PRO A 55 17.97 -2.87 -18.92
CA PRO A 55 16.81 -2.00 -19.17
C PRO A 55 15.53 -2.50 -18.51
N PHE A 56 15.27 -3.81 -18.55
CA PHE A 56 14.09 -4.40 -17.89
C PHE A 56 14.15 -4.22 -16.37
N PHE A 57 15.35 -4.30 -15.79
CA PHE A 57 15.55 -4.09 -14.37
C PHE A 57 15.36 -2.63 -13.95
N GLU A 58 15.88 -1.69 -14.74
CA GLU A 58 15.68 -0.24 -14.51
C GLU A 58 14.19 0.12 -14.61
N GLU A 59 13.48 -0.44 -15.59
CA GLU A 59 12.02 -0.30 -15.72
C GLU A 59 11.28 -0.92 -14.53
N PHE A 60 11.68 -2.12 -14.11
CA PHE A 60 11.13 -2.78 -12.92
C PHE A 60 11.32 -1.93 -11.67
N ASN A 61 12.53 -1.43 -11.38
CA ASN A 61 12.79 -0.58 -10.22
C ASN A 61 11.98 0.73 -10.27
N THR A 62 11.87 1.35 -11.46
CA THR A 62 11.08 2.57 -11.62
C THR A 62 9.60 2.31 -11.36
N GLY A 63 9.06 1.22 -11.91
CA GLY A 63 7.68 0.79 -11.67
C GLY A 63 7.45 0.44 -10.20
N PHE A 64 8.42 -0.22 -9.56
CA PHE A 64 8.41 -0.58 -8.16
C PHE A 64 8.30 0.64 -7.24
N GLU A 65 9.13 1.67 -7.47
CA GLU A 65 9.05 2.93 -6.73
C GLU A 65 7.69 3.61 -6.93
N GLY A 66 7.16 3.59 -8.16
CA GLY A 66 5.85 4.14 -8.47
C GLY A 66 4.73 3.43 -7.71
N VAL A 67 4.77 2.10 -7.68
CA VAL A 67 3.85 1.26 -6.92
C VAL A 67 3.97 1.58 -5.43
N ASN A 68 5.17 1.57 -4.83
CA ASN A 68 5.35 1.89 -3.41
C ASN A 68 4.84 3.30 -3.04
N LYS A 69 5.05 4.31 -3.89
CA LYS A 69 4.53 5.66 -3.66
C LYS A 69 3.01 5.72 -3.74
N GLY A 70 2.42 5.09 -4.76
CA GLY A 70 0.96 5.02 -4.90
C GLY A 70 0.34 4.27 -3.74
N LEU A 71 1.00 3.19 -3.34
CA LEU A 71 0.68 2.40 -2.18
C LEU A 71 0.67 3.30 -0.91
N GLU A 72 1.76 4.00 -0.58
CA GLU A 72 1.80 4.91 0.59
C GLU A 72 0.66 5.94 0.59
N GLY A 73 0.31 6.48 -0.58
CA GLY A 73 -0.79 7.43 -0.74
C GLY A 73 -2.14 6.83 -0.37
N ILE A 74 -2.39 5.59 -0.81
CA ILE A 74 -3.61 4.84 -0.49
C ILE A 74 -3.65 4.54 1.01
N GLY A 75 -2.55 4.07 1.60
CA GLY A 75 -2.48 3.78 3.04
C GLY A 75 -2.76 5.01 3.90
N LYS A 76 -2.20 6.17 3.55
CA LYS A 76 -2.49 7.45 4.21
C LYS A 76 -3.97 7.82 4.09
N TYR A 77 -4.56 7.69 2.91
CA TYR A 77 -5.96 7.99 2.69
C TYR A 77 -6.88 7.10 3.54
N ILE A 78 -6.66 5.78 3.53
CA ILE A 78 -7.47 4.82 4.29
C ILE A 78 -7.38 5.12 5.79
N LYS A 79 -6.18 5.40 6.29
CA LYS A 79 -5.98 5.77 7.70
C LYS A 79 -6.74 7.05 8.06
N THR A 80 -6.63 8.10 7.26
CA THR A 80 -7.33 9.37 7.50
C THR A 80 -8.85 9.19 7.48
N VAL A 81 -9.37 8.35 6.58
CA VAL A 81 -10.80 8.03 6.52
C VAL A 81 -11.25 7.36 7.81
N GLY A 82 -10.53 6.34 8.29
CA GLY A 82 -10.83 5.67 9.56
C GLY A 82 -10.83 6.62 10.76
N GLU A 83 -9.76 7.44 10.88
CA GLU A 83 -9.64 8.45 11.96
C GLU A 83 -10.79 9.46 11.93
N THR A 84 -11.12 9.98 10.74
CA THR A 84 -12.20 10.97 10.58
C THR A 84 -13.56 10.40 10.98
N PHE A 85 -13.82 9.13 10.64
CA PHE A 85 -15.09 8.48 11.02
C PHE A 85 -15.17 8.22 12.52
N SER A 86 -14.10 7.72 13.14
CA SER A 86 -14.04 7.54 14.60
C SER A 86 -14.26 8.85 15.34
N GLU A 87 -13.59 9.94 14.92
CA GLU A 87 -13.81 11.26 15.53
C GLU A 87 -15.23 11.80 15.32
N THR A 88 -15.86 11.48 14.19
CA THR A 88 -17.22 11.94 13.89
C THR A 88 -18.23 11.19 14.75
N ASP A 89 -18.04 9.89 14.96
CA ASP A 89 -18.90 9.07 15.82
C ASP A 89 -18.80 9.50 17.29
N ASP A 90 -17.58 9.71 17.81
CA ASP A 90 -17.35 10.22 19.16
C ASP A 90 -18.09 11.54 19.41
N LYS A 91 -18.00 12.48 18.47
CA LYS A 91 -18.70 13.79 18.54
C LYS A 91 -20.23 13.64 18.51
N LEU A 92 -20.76 12.71 17.70
CA LEU A 92 -22.19 12.42 17.68
C LEU A 92 -22.67 11.80 19.00
N GLY A 93 -21.88 10.89 19.58
CA GLY A 93 -22.15 10.28 20.87
C GLY A 93 -22.11 11.27 22.04
N GLU A 94 -21.19 12.23 22.02
CA GLU A 94 -21.14 13.33 23.00
C GLU A 94 -22.37 14.24 22.89
N GLY A 95 -22.80 14.59 21.67
CA GLY A 95 -23.98 15.42 21.43
C GLY A 95 -25.30 14.77 21.85
N LEU A 96 -25.37 13.43 21.92
CA LEU A 96 -26.52 12.69 22.42
C LEU A 96 -26.54 12.51 23.95
N ARG A 97 -25.41 12.77 24.62
CA ARG A 97 -25.28 12.74 26.09
C ARG A 97 -25.55 14.10 26.76
N GLY A 98 -25.68 15.17 25.97
CA GLY A 98 -25.98 16.54 26.41
C GLY A 98 -27.46 16.89 26.39
#